data_AF-A0A3M6K730-F1
#
_entry.id   AF-A0A3M6K730-F1
#
_cell.length_a   1.000
_cell.length_b   1.000
_cell.length_c   1.000
_cell.angle_alpha   90.00
_cell.angle_beta   90.00
_cell.angle_gamma   90.00
#
_symmetry.space_group_name_H-M   'P 1'
#
loop_
_entity.id
_entity.type
_entity.pdbx_description
1 polymer ?
#
loop_
_entity_poly.entity_id
_entity_poly.type
_entity_poly.pdbx_seq_one_letter_code
_entity_poly.pdbx_strand_id
1 'polypeptide(L)'
;MYRAQPPPRKYEEYAYVLDFNPRGKSSTVRGREGIIITAIGEDRLTILEILGIANSTFEVGEKIYIGKEGRTKVQSVLGKMDYEKISSSAQTELQNVVENIVTENESKFVEYLNKAQPLTPRIHALELIPGIGKTYMKTMLEEREKKLFESYDDLQERVGFKEPIKHISERIMDEITGESRMNLFVKR
;
A
#
# COMPACT_ATOMS: atom_id res chain seq x y z
N MET A 1 -3.81 37.57 -12.70
CA MET A 1 -3.23 36.24 -13.06
C MET A 1 -3.79 35.21 -12.09
N TYR A 2 -4.69 34.34 -12.53
CA TYR A 2 -5.18 33.24 -11.69
C TYR A 2 -4.09 32.15 -11.65
N ARG A 3 -3.41 32.02 -10.51
CA ARG A 3 -2.48 30.92 -10.26
C ARG A 3 -3.35 29.67 -10.08
N ALA A 4 -3.24 28.71 -11.01
CA ALA A 4 -3.87 27.41 -10.83
C ALA A 4 -3.44 26.87 -9.46
N GLN A 5 -4.41 26.59 -8.59
CA GLN A 5 -4.15 25.93 -7.32
C GLN A 5 -3.46 24.60 -7.65
N PRO A 6 -2.31 24.27 -7.03
CA PRO A 6 -1.74 22.96 -7.22
C PRO A 6 -2.80 21.91 -6.85
N PRO A 7 -2.90 20.80 -7.60
CA PRO A 7 -3.85 19.76 -7.27
C PRO A 7 -3.67 19.39 -5.79
N PRO A 8 -4.77 19.18 -5.04
CA PRO A 8 -4.69 18.89 -3.63
C PRO A 8 -3.75 17.69 -3.42
N ARG A 9 -2.75 17.85 -2.56
CA ARG A 9 -1.87 16.73 -2.17
C ARG A 9 -2.78 15.63 -1.62
N LYS A 10 -2.83 14.47 -2.29
CA LYS A 10 -3.52 13.30 -1.77
C LYS A 10 -2.71 12.75 -0.60
N TYR A 11 -3.28 12.83 0.60
CA TYR A 11 -2.73 12.24 1.81
C TYR A 11 -3.36 10.86 2.01
N GLU A 12 -2.70 10.03 2.79
CA GLU A 12 -3.32 8.81 3.33
C GLU A 12 -4.44 9.21 4.29
N GLU A 13 -5.63 8.63 4.14
CA GLU A 13 -6.75 8.84 5.06
C GLU A 13 -6.83 7.76 6.14
N TYR A 14 -6.44 6.53 5.77
CA TYR A 14 -6.37 5.39 6.66
C TYR A 14 -4.99 4.75 6.64
N ALA A 15 -4.62 4.13 7.74
CA ALA A 15 -3.42 3.32 7.86
C ALA A 15 -3.68 2.10 8.75
N TYR A 16 -2.92 1.05 8.56
CA TYR A 16 -2.96 -0.17 9.35
C TYR A 16 -1.75 -0.20 10.29
N VAL A 17 -1.98 -0.46 11.58
CA VAL A 17 -0.94 -0.51 12.60
C VAL A 17 -0.04 -1.74 12.39
N LEU A 18 1.26 -1.54 12.29
CA LEU A 18 2.27 -2.60 12.17
C LEU A 18 2.92 -2.92 13.52
N ASP A 19 3.20 -1.88 14.31
CA ASP A 19 3.80 -1.97 15.65
C ASP A 19 3.56 -0.67 16.41
N PHE A 20 3.67 -0.68 17.73
CA PHE A 20 3.60 0.53 18.55
C PHE A 20 4.40 0.42 19.85
N ASN A 21 4.95 1.56 20.28
CA ASN A 21 5.61 1.74 21.54
C ASN A 21 4.85 2.76 22.40
N PRO A 22 4.18 2.34 23.50
CA PRO A 22 3.42 3.24 24.37
C PRO A 22 4.24 4.37 25.01
N ARG A 23 5.57 4.19 25.13
CA ARG A 23 6.52 5.17 25.67
C ARG A 23 7.70 5.33 24.72
N GLY A 24 7.39 5.55 23.45
CA GLY A 24 8.36 5.71 22.38
C GLY A 24 8.86 7.14 22.23
N LYS A 25 9.99 7.26 21.54
CA LYS A 25 10.50 8.52 21.00
C LYS A 25 10.46 8.44 19.48
N SER A 26 10.02 9.50 18.85
CA SER A 26 9.96 9.60 17.40
C SER A 26 11.35 9.55 16.78
N SER A 27 11.49 8.72 15.75
CA SER A 27 12.67 8.63 14.89
C SER A 27 12.65 9.69 13.78
N THR A 28 11.45 10.12 13.36
CA THR A 28 11.27 11.06 12.24
C THR A 28 11.27 12.53 12.68
N VAL A 29 10.81 12.84 13.90
CA VAL A 29 10.67 14.20 14.44
C VAL A 29 11.28 14.27 15.84
N ARG A 30 12.42 14.96 15.93
CA ARG A 30 13.15 15.13 17.20
C ARG A 30 12.27 15.79 18.28
N GLY A 31 12.29 15.24 19.48
CA GLY A 31 11.60 15.79 20.65
C GLY A 31 10.11 15.43 20.75
N ARG A 32 9.59 14.59 19.84
CA ARG A 32 8.26 14.00 19.96
C ARG A 32 8.36 12.67 20.70
N GLU A 33 7.60 12.55 21.78
CA GLU A 33 7.55 11.36 22.64
C GLU A 33 6.10 11.05 22.98
N GLY A 34 5.80 9.78 23.25
CA GLY A 34 4.45 9.31 23.57
C GLY A 34 4.18 7.92 23.00
N ILE A 35 2.93 7.67 22.61
CA ILE A 35 2.55 6.43 21.92
C ILE A 35 2.99 6.58 20.47
N ILE A 36 4.15 6.00 20.12
CA ILE A 36 4.69 6.02 18.76
C ILE A 36 4.21 4.75 18.05
N ILE A 37 3.60 4.94 16.89
CA ILE A 37 2.99 3.88 16.09
C ILE A 37 3.70 3.85 14.75
N THR A 38 4.09 2.66 14.33
CA THR A 38 4.54 2.38 12.97
C THR A 38 3.33 1.81 12.23
N ALA A 39 2.95 2.41 11.11
CA ALA A 39 1.78 1.99 10.34
C ALA A 39 2.05 2.05 8.83
N ILE A 40 1.28 1.33 8.03
CA ILE A 40 1.27 1.44 6.57
C ILE A 40 -0.03 2.10 6.10
N GLY A 41 0.08 3.12 5.26
CA GLY A 41 -1.09 3.76 4.64
C GLY A 41 -1.81 2.80 3.68
N GLU A 42 -3.14 2.82 3.70
CA GLU A 42 -3.98 1.96 2.85
C GLU A 42 -3.83 2.31 1.36
N ASP A 43 -3.64 3.59 1.05
CA ASP A 43 -3.86 4.08 -0.29
C ASP A 43 -2.60 4.13 -1.14
N ARG A 44 -1.52 4.66 -0.57
CA ARG A 44 -0.22 4.82 -1.23
C ARG A 44 0.82 3.85 -0.68
N LEU A 45 0.43 2.96 0.25
CA LEU A 45 1.28 1.92 0.84
C LEU A 45 2.56 2.51 1.42
N THR A 46 2.44 3.71 2.00
CA THR A 46 3.57 4.43 2.61
C THR A 46 3.69 4.04 4.07
N ILE A 47 4.89 3.66 4.51
CA ILE A 47 5.17 3.44 5.93
C ILE A 47 5.27 4.80 6.63
N LEU A 48 4.53 4.96 7.72
CA LEU A 48 4.38 6.19 8.48
C LEU A 48 4.70 5.97 9.95
N GLU A 49 5.35 6.97 10.54
CA GLU A 49 5.44 7.13 11.98
C GLU A 49 4.31 8.04 12.45
N ILE A 50 3.54 7.60 13.43
CA ILE A 50 2.33 8.27 13.91
C ILE A 50 2.43 8.45 15.43
N LEU A 51 1.98 9.61 15.92
CA LEU A 51 1.81 9.89 17.34
C LEU A 51 0.36 9.65 17.73
N GLY A 52 0.10 8.70 18.63
CA GLY A 52 -1.19 8.44 19.22
C GLY A 52 -1.57 9.46 20.30
N ILE A 53 -2.87 9.62 20.55
CA ILE A 53 -3.40 10.40 21.66
C ILE A 53 -3.15 9.64 22.97
N ALA A 54 -2.77 10.36 24.03
CA ALA A 54 -2.55 9.77 25.35
C ALA A 54 -3.77 8.94 25.80
N ASN A 55 -3.50 7.81 26.45
CA ASN A 55 -4.50 6.83 26.91
C ASN A 55 -5.30 6.10 25.80
N SER A 56 -4.91 6.24 24.53
CA SER A 56 -5.48 5.39 23.46
C SER A 56 -4.82 4.02 23.46
N THR A 57 -5.60 2.99 23.13
CA THR A 57 -5.10 1.63 22.88
C THR A 57 -5.04 1.37 21.38
N PHE A 58 -4.03 0.61 20.97
CA PHE A 58 -3.80 0.19 19.59
C PHE A 58 -3.60 -1.31 19.54
N GLU A 59 -4.05 -1.92 18.47
CA GLU A 59 -3.82 -3.32 18.17
C GLU A 59 -3.05 -3.45 16.85
N VAL A 60 -2.19 -4.45 16.77
CA VAL A 60 -1.47 -4.77 15.53
C VAL A 60 -2.50 -5.25 14.49
N GLY A 61 -2.41 -4.75 13.26
CA GLY A 61 -3.40 -4.95 12.20
C GLY A 61 -4.62 -4.01 12.26
N GLU A 62 -4.76 -3.17 13.30
CA GLU A 62 -5.88 -2.24 13.42
C GLU A 62 -5.86 -1.17 12.30
N LYS A 63 -7.00 -0.98 11.63
CA LYS A 63 -7.21 0.15 10.72
C LYS A 63 -7.53 1.43 11.49
N ILE A 64 -6.66 2.41 11.39
CA ILE A 64 -6.78 3.72 12.06
C ILE A 64 -6.98 4.85 11.05
N TYR A 65 -7.81 5.83 11.43
CA TYR A 65 -8.02 7.04 10.62
C TYR A 65 -6.92 8.08 10.91
N ILE A 66 -6.21 8.49 9.86
CA ILE A 66 -5.08 9.44 9.89
C ILE A 66 -5.32 10.70 9.03
N GLY A 67 -6.50 10.83 8.44
CA GLY A 67 -6.92 12.00 7.68
C GLY A 67 -6.93 13.29 8.51
N LYS A 68 -7.10 14.46 7.86
CA LYS A 68 -6.78 15.75 8.49
C LYS A 68 -7.66 16.12 9.70
N GLU A 69 -8.93 15.74 9.68
CA GLU A 69 -9.94 16.16 10.66
C GLU A 69 -10.74 14.97 11.17
N GLY A 70 -11.15 14.96 12.45
CA GLY A 70 -11.96 13.86 13.00
C GLY A 70 -11.18 12.63 13.49
N ARG A 71 -9.87 12.78 13.75
CA ARG A 71 -9.05 11.71 14.35
C ARG A 71 -9.48 11.44 15.79
N THR A 72 -9.71 10.18 16.12
CA THR A 72 -10.14 9.76 17.47
C THR A 72 -9.00 9.18 18.31
N LYS A 73 -8.09 8.42 17.69
CA LYS A 73 -6.92 7.82 18.35
C LYS A 73 -5.59 8.49 17.99
N VAL A 74 -5.55 9.22 16.87
CA VAL A 74 -4.31 9.75 16.28
C VAL A 74 -4.14 11.23 16.59
N GLN A 75 -3.02 11.62 17.19
CA GLN A 75 -2.68 13.02 17.44
C GLN A 75 -2.09 13.66 16.18
N SER A 76 -1.06 13.04 15.60
CA SER A 76 -0.39 13.57 14.40
C SER A 76 0.38 12.50 13.63
N VAL A 77 0.37 12.57 12.30
CA VAL A 77 1.32 11.83 11.45
C VAL A 77 2.66 12.58 11.49
N LEU A 78 3.72 11.92 11.96
CA LEU A 78 5.02 12.53 12.22
C LEU A 78 5.88 12.58 10.94
N GLY A 79 5.93 11.47 10.20
CA GLY A 79 6.76 11.39 9.01
C GLY A 79 6.66 10.05 8.30
N LYS A 80 7.30 9.97 7.13
CA LYS A 80 7.48 8.70 6.40
C LYS A 80 8.69 7.95 6.96
N MET A 81 8.64 6.63 6.90
CA MET A 81 9.75 5.75 7.25
C MET A 81 10.14 4.86 6.07
N ASP A 82 11.40 4.44 6.06
CA ASP A 82 11.91 3.43 5.14
C ASP A 82 11.78 2.04 5.79
N TYR A 83 11.65 0.99 4.98
CA TYR A 83 11.51 -0.40 5.46
C TYR A 83 12.66 -0.84 6.39
N GLU A 84 13.88 -0.37 6.13
CA GLU A 84 15.06 -0.69 6.95
C GLU A 84 15.03 -0.05 8.34
N LYS A 85 14.18 0.97 8.56
CA LYS A 85 14.10 1.73 9.81
C LYS A 85 13.00 1.26 10.74
N ILE A 86 12.11 0.38 10.28
CA ILE A 86 11.05 -0.19 11.12
C ILE A 86 11.55 -1.40 11.93
N SER A 87 10.88 -1.70 13.03
CA SER A 87 11.20 -2.85 13.88
C SER A 87 11.01 -4.18 13.15
N SER A 88 11.70 -5.23 13.61
CA SER A 88 11.52 -6.59 13.07
C SER A 88 10.09 -7.12 13.25
N SER A 89 9.42 -6.73 14.33
CA SER A 89 7.98 -6.96 14.55
C SER A 89 7.14 -6.31 13.46
N ALA A 90 7.37 -5.02 13.18
CA ALA A 90 6.66 -4.31 12.12
C ALA A 90 6.93 -4.89 10.73
N GLN A 91 8.16 -5.34 10.44
CA GLN A 91 8.50 -5.98 9.17
C GLN A 91 7.76 -7.30 8.97
N THR A 92 7.66 -8.11 10.02
CA THR A 92 6.93 -9.39 9.98
C THR A 92 5.44 -9.15 9.75
N GLU A 93 4.88 -8.18 10.46
CA GLU A 93 3.45 -7.86 10.33
C GLU A 93 3.10 -7.21 9.00
N LEU A 94 4.03 -6.43 8.44
CA LEU A 94 3.82 -5.74 7.18
C LEU A 94 3.38 -6.69 6.06
N GLN A 95 3.93 -7.90 6.01
CA GLN A 95 3.52 -8.90 5.03
C GLN A 95 2.04 -9.30 5.19
N ASN A 96 1.61 -9.60 6.42
CA ASN A 96 0.23 -9.94 6.73
C ASN A 96 -0.73 -8.80 6.40
N VAL A 97 -0.36 -7.58 6.80
CA VAL A 97 -1.19 -6.38 6.59
C VAL A 97 -1.31 -6.02 5.11
N VAL A 98 -0.24 -6.17 4.33
CA VAL A 98 -0.29 -5.95 2.88
C VAL A 98 -1.24 -6.95 2.22
N GLU A 99 -1.17 -8.24 2.57
CA GLU A 99 -2.12 -9.24 2.07
C GLU A 99 -3.57 -8.90 2.43
N ASN A 100 -3.81 -8.43 3.66
CA ASN A 100 -5.14 -7.97 4.08
C ASN A 100 -5.60 -6.75 3.29
N ILE A 101 -4.74 -5.75 3.07
CA ILE A 101 -5.07 -4.55 2.27
C ILE A 101 -5.44 -4.96 0.83
N VAL A 102 -4.69 -5.88 0.22
CA VAL A 102 -4.95 -6.39 -1.13
C VAL A 102 -6.28 -7.13 -1.19
N THR A 103 -6.56 -7.94 -0.17
CA THR A 103 -7.81 -8.71 -0.05
C THR A 103 -9.03 -7.79 0.13
N GLU A 104 -8.97 -6.84 1.06
CA GLU A 104 -10.09 -5.93 1.39
C GLU A 104 -10.35 -4.90 0.28
N ASN A 105 -9.31 -4.51 -0.47
CA ASN A 105 -9.39 -3.50 -1.53
C ASN A 105 -9.33 -4.10 -2.94
N GLU A 106 -9.90 -5.29 -3.13
CA GLU A 106 -9.92 -6.02 -4.41
C GLU A 106 -10.24 -5.13 -5.61
N SER A 107 -11.33 -4.35 -5.53
CA SER A 107 -11.78 -3.46 -6.61
C SER A 107 -10.70 -2.52 -7.13
N LYS A 108 -9.85 -1.97 -6.25
CA LYS A 108 -8.76 -1.06 -6.58
C LYS A 108 -7.67 -1.75 -7.38
N PHE A 109 -7.31 -2.98 -7.00
CA PHE A 109 -6.27 -3.75 -7.67
C PHE A 109 -6.76 -4.34 -9.00
N VAL A 110 -8.01 -4.81 -9.04
CA VAL A 110 -8.66 -5.23 -10.30
C VAL A 110 -8.74 -4.05 -11.28
N GLU A 111 -9.13 -2.87 -10.81
CA GLU A 111 -9.12 -1.64 -11.62
C GLU A 111 -7.71 -1.31 -12.15
N TYR A 112 -6.68 -1.48 -11.32
CA TYR A 112 -5.30 -1.31 -11.74
C TYR A 112 -4.92 -2.29 -12.88
N LEU A 113 -5.23 -3.58 -12.74
CA LEU A 113 -4.94 -4.58 -13.78
C LEU A 113 -5.66 -4.27 -15.09
N ASN A 114 -6.92 -3.85 -15.01
CA ASN A 114 -7.71 -3.40 -16.16
C ASN A 114 -7.08 -2.20 -16.87
N LYS A 115 -6.54 -1.23 -16.11
CA LYS A 115 -5.97 0.01 -16.66
C LYS A 115 -4.48 -0.07 -16.98
N ALA A 116 -3.77 -1.10 -16.54
CA ALA A 116 -2.32 -1.23 -16.67
C ALA A 116 -1.85 -1.04 -18.13
N GLN A 117 -0.79 -0.24 -18.32
CA GLN A 117 -0.25 0.12 -19.63
C GLN A 117 1.23 -0.27 -19.75
N PRO A 118 1.80 -0.27 -20.98
CA PRO A 118 3.24 -0.29 -21.16
C PRO A 118 3.93 0.85 -20.42
N LEU A 119 4.93 0.53 -19.59
CA LEU A 119 5.78 1.53 -18.93
C LEU A 119 6.89 2.02 -19.87
N THR A 120 7.39 1.11 -20.70
CA THR A 120 8.34 1.40 -21.78
C THR A 120 7.95 0.58 -23.01
N PRO A 121 8.52 0.86 -24.20
CA PRO A 121 8.26 0.05 -25.38
C PRO A 121 8.62 -1.44 -25.22
N ARG A 122 9.39 -1.81 -24.19
CA ARG A 122 9.84 -3.19 -23.94
C ARG A 122 9.25 -3.83 -22.69
N ILE A 123 8.58 -3.07 -21.83
CA ILE A 123 8.15 -3.54 -20.50
C ILE A 123 6.70 -3.12 -20.27
N HIS A 124 5.82 -4.11 -20.10
CA HIS A 124 4.44 -3.89 -19.67
C HIS A 124 4.34 -3.85 -18.14
N ALA A 125 3.47 -2.99 -17.59
CA ALA A 125 3.28 -2.91 -16.13
C ALA A 125 2.78 -4.23 -15.50
N LEU A 126 1.99 -5.02 -16.25
CA LEU A 126 1.52 -6.34 -15.79
C LEU A 126 2.66 -7.34 -15.61
N GLU A 127 3.68 -7.33 -16.48
CA GLU A 127 4.84 -8.25 -16.40
C GLU A 127 5.71 -8.01 -15.16
N LEU A 128 5.52 -6.86 -14.51
CA LEU A 128 6.25 -6.52 -13.30
C LEU A 128 5.66 -7.18 -12.06
N ILE A 129 4.43 -7.71 -12.13
CA ILE A 129 3.82 -8.47 -11.03
C ILE A 129 4.38 -9.90 -11.08
N PRO A 130 4.95 -10.43 -9.98
CA PRO A 130 5.41 -11.81 -9.90
C PRO A 130 4.34 -12.80 -10.37
N GLY A 131 4.78 -13.87 -11.04
CA GLY A 131 3.87 -14.85 -11.65
C GLY A 131 3.30 -14.45 -13.02
N ILE A 132 3.29 -13.17 -13.40
CA ILE A 132 2.80 -12.73 -14.72
C ILE A 132 3.95 -12.70 -15.74
N GLY A 133 4.10 -13.81 -16.48
CA GLY A 133 4.95 -13.87 -17.67
C GLY A 133 4.28 -13.29 -18.93
N LYS A 134 5.01 -13.32 -20.05
CA LYS A 134 4.51 -12.83 -21.35
C LYS A 134 3.20 -13.49 -21.80
N THR A 135 3.05 -14.79 -21.54
CA THR A 135 1.84 -15.54 -21.88
C THR A 135 0.64 -15.02 -21.09
N TYR A 136 0.76 -14.92 -19.76
CA TYR A 136 -0.30 -14.38 -18.90
C TYR A 136 -0.64 -12.94 -19.27
N MET A 137 0.36 -12.08 -19.47
CA MET A 137 0.15 -10.71 -19.89
C MET A 137 -0.64 -10.63 -21.18
N LYS A 138 -0.30 -11.42 -22.22
CA LYS A 138 -1.03 -11.43 -23.49
C LYS A 138 -2.49 -11.85 -23.30
N THR A 139 -2.72 -12.93 -22.55
CA THR A 139 -4.08 -13.40 -22.24
C THR A 139 -4.88 -12.35 -21.47
N MET A 140 -4.28 -11.68 -20.48
CA MET A 140 -4.95 -10.59 -19.75
C MET A 140 -5.34 -9.43 -20.65
N LEU A 141 -4.48 -9.05 -21.60
CA LEU A 141 -4.77 -7.98 -22.57
C LEU A 141 -5.92 -8.37 -23.50
N GLU A 142 -5.92 -9.59 -24.04
CA GLU A 142 -6.98 -10.09 -24.92
C GLU A 142 -8.33 -10.20 -24.19
N GLU A 143 -8.32 -10.67 -22.95
CA GLU A 143 -9.53 -10.81 -22.14
C GLU A 143 -10.11 -9.45 -21.74
N ARG A 144 -9.29 -8.51 -21.28
CA ARG A 144 -9.80 -7.19 -20.87
C ARG A 144 -10.36 -6.37 -22.03
N GLU A 145 -9.88 -6.60 -23.27
CA GLU A 145 -10.44 -5.97 -24.47
C GLU A 145 -11.88 -6.43 -24.76
N LYS A 146 -12.22 -7.67 -24.42
CA LYS A 146 -13.60 -8.19 -24.54
C LYS A 146 -14.49 -7.62 -23.45
N LYS A 147 -14.02 -7.70 -22.20
CA LYS A 147 -14.71 -7.21 -21.00
C LYS A 147 -13.70 -7.01 -19.88
N LEU A 148 -13.77 -5.86 -19.21
CA LEU A 148 -12.96 -5.58 -18.02
C LEU A 148 -13.22 -6.62 -16.92
N PHE A 149 -12.18 -6.93 -16.15
CA PHE A 149 -12.28 -7.84 -15.01
C PHE A 149 -13.09 -7.19 -13.88
N GLU A 150 -13.94 -7.98 -13.21
CA GLU A 150 -14.78 -7.51 -12.10
C GLU A 150 -14.24 -7.92 -10.73
N SER A 151 -13.52 -9.05 -10.66
CA SER A 151 -12.99 -9.63 -9.43
C SER A 151 -11.70 -10.43 -9.69
N TYR A 152 -11.02 -10.81 -8.61
CA TYR A 152 -9.94 -11.79 -8.60
C TYR A 152 -10.41 -13.17 -9.08
N ASP A 153 -11.63 -13.56 -8.75
CA ASP A 153 -12.22 -14.82 -9.22
C ASP A 153 -12.46 -14.77 -10.74
N ASP A 154 -13.00 -13.68 -11.29
CA ASP A 154 -13.19 -13.48 -12.73
C ASP A 154 -11.85 -13.54 -13.48
N LEU A 155 -10.81 -12.94 -12.89
CA LEU A 155 -9.45 -13.01 -13.42
C LEU A 155 -8.92 -14.45 -13.43
N GLN A 156 -9.14 -15.20 -12.36
CA GLN A 156 -8.70 -16.59 -12.26
C GLN A 156 -9.45 -17.49 -13.27
N GLU A 157 -10.76 -17.32 -13.42
CA GLU A 157 -11.58 -18.11 -14.34
C GLU A 157 -11.23 -17.86 -15.82
N ARG A 158 -11.02 -16.60 -16.20
CA ARG A 158 -10.81 -16.22 -17.61
C ARG A 158 -9.37 -16.33 -18.07
N VAL A 159 -8.42 -16.01 -17.19
CA VAL A 159 -6.99 -15.95 -17.52
C VAL A 159 -6.23 -17.15 -16.96
N GLY A 160 -6.78 -17.84 -15.95
CA GLY A 160 -6.08 -18.90 -15.23
C GLY A 160 -5.02 -18.40 -14.24
N PHE A 161 -5.01 -17.10 -13.94
CA PHE A 161 -4.06 -16.49 -13.02
C PHE A 161 -4.45 -16.82 -11.56
N LYS A 162 -3.71 -17.75 -10.97
CA LYS A 162 -3.96 -18.25 -9.60
C LYS A 162 -3.32 -17.34 -8.56
N GLU A 163 -3.90 -17.34 -7.36
CA GLU A 163 -3.38 -16.60 -6.19
C GLU A 163 -3.09 -15.09 -6.47
N PRO A 164 -4.01 -14.33 -7.08
CA PRO A 164 -3.76 -12.93 -7.43
C PRO A 164 -3.37 -12.06 -6.22
N ILE A 165 -3.98 -12.31 -5.06
CA ILE A 165 -3.68 -11.60 -3.80
C ILE A 165 -2.21 -11.75 -3.44
N LYS A 166 -1.67 -12.97 -3.49
CA LYS A 166 -0.28 -13.27 -3.16
C LYS A 166 0.69 -12.57 -4.11
N HIS A 167 0.48 -12.69 -5.41
CA HIS A 167 1.36 -12.07 -6.41
C HIS A 167 1.37 -10.54 -6.36
N ILE A 168 0.20 -9.93 -6.10
CA ILE A 168 0.10 -8.48 -5.91
C ILE A 168 0.79 -8.07 -4.60
N SER A 169 0.64 -8.85 -3.53
CA SER A 169 1.27 -8.59 -2.24
C SER A 169 2.80 -8.71 -2.30
N GLU A 170 3.32 -9.77 -2.93
CA GLU A 170 4.75 -9.93 -3.25
C GLU A 170 5.27 -8.71 -4.00
N ARG A 171 4.54 -8.25 -5.03
CA ARG A 171 4.92 -7.07 -5.78
C ARG A 171 4.98 -5.80 -4.92
N ILE A 172 4.01 -5.59 -4.04
CA ILE A 172 3.99 -4.45 -3.13
C ILE A 172 5.19 -4.51 -2.19
N MET A 173 5.52 -5.69 -1.65
CA MET A 173 6.66 -5.88 -0.78
C MET A 173 7.98 -5.53 -1.50
N ASP A 174 8.20 -5.98 -2.74
CA ASP A 174 9.38 -5.63 -3.54
C ASP A 174 9.54 -4.10 -3.73
N GLU A 175 8.42 -3.38 -3.85
CA GLU A 175 8.41 -1.92 -4.00
C GLU A 175 8.67 -1.20 -2.67
N ILE A 176 8.19 -1.76 -1.56
CA ILE A 176 8.45 -1.23 -0.21
C ILE A 176 9.92 -1.44 0.18
N THR A 177 10.47 -2.63 -0.02
CA THR A 177 11.88 -2.95 0.27
C THR A 177 12.85 -2.25 -0.67
N GLY A 178 12.38 -1.82 -1.85
CA GLY A 178 13.20 -1.13 -2.85
C GLY A 178 13.98 -2.05 -3.76
N GLU A 179 13.63 -3.33 -3.79
CA GLU A 179 14.15 -4.31 -4.75
C GLU A 179 13.63 -4.03 -6.17
N SER A 180 12.48 -3.37 -6.29
CA SER A 180 11.90 -2.97 -7.56
C SER A 180 12.51 -1.68 -8.12
N ARG A 181 12.90 -1.71 -9.41
CA ARG A 181 13.39 -0.52 -10.13
C ARG A 181 12.28 0.46 -10.54
N MET A 182 11.04 -0.02 -10.62
CA MET A 182 9.88 0.74 -11.06
C MET A 182 8.75 0.46 -10.10
N ASN A 183 8.04 1.47 -9.60
CA ASN A 183 6.91 1.25 -8.69
C ASN A 183 5.57 1.31 -9.45
N LEU A 184 4.69 0.37 -9.15
CA LEU A 184 3.32 0.29 -9.64
C LEU A 184 2.33 0.83 -8.59
N PHE A 185 2.50 0.39 -7.35
CA PHE A 185 1.54 0.58 -6.27
C PHE A 185 2.06 1.59 -5.24
N VAL A 186 3.32 1.46 -4.83
CA VAL A 186 3.90 2.25 -3.73
C VAL A 186 4.36 3.60 -4.25
N LYS A 187 3.76 4.68 -3.74
CA LYS A 187 4.10 6.06 -4.14
C LYS A 187 4.99 6.72 -3.09
N ARG A 188 6.30 6.60 -3.29
CA ARG A 188 7.33 7.28 -2.47
C ARG A 188 7.16 8.80 -2.49
#